data_AF-A0AAJ5RLX9-F1
#
_entry.id   AF-A0AAJ5RLX9-F1
#
_cell.length_a   1.000
_cell.length_b   1.000
_cell.length_c   1.000
_cell.angle_alpha   90.00
_cell.angle_beta   90.00
_cell.angle_gamma   90.00
#
_symmetry.space_group_name_H-M   'P 1'
#
loop_
_entity.id
_entity.type
_entity.pdbx_description
1 polymer ?
#
loop_
_entity_poly.entity_id
_entity_poly.type
_entity_poly.pdbx_seq_one_letter_code
_entity_poly.pdbx_strand_id
1 'polypeptide(L)'
;MKYLARSISKQENANKIKCLGTSTETKRELGKVFKLPILSQALLKWYSDLPKSKDIMFYWTNDFYIFGIENLTVALEGYRFIRDDKGWIDISKTMKWRENWIIISSWSGNPVIADISKAETPIYYDYVGEDFSPKLLVDSLEKFDYFLSVWLDKHDDRYYKRGEYQSDFYDLMEKEWKVKLSEEEIRVLCGFLPIVKSKDNFAPIEQRIIEKAKKNYVYLDNPGENKSKVILALKKETGLSLDEIRNGLNNKGFLIAAGYGENILVLAEYFISLGAKVRIEQK
;
A
#
# COMPACT_ATOMS: atom_id res chain seq x y z
N MET A 1 -0.83 -0.28 -21.43
CA MET A 1 -0.59 -0.89 -20.11
C MET A 1 0.52 -1.91 -20.22
N LYS A 2 1.76 -1.44 -20.03
CA LYS A 2 2.99 -2.22 -19.81
C LYS A 2 3.97 -1.39 -18.96
N TYR A 3 3.50 -0.29 -18.37
CA TYR A 3 4.40 0.71 -17.81
C TYR A 3 5.00 0.17 -16.51
N LEU A 4 4.14 -0.26 -15.58
CA LEU A 4 4.56 -0.81 -14.31
C LEU A 4 5.44 -2.05 -14.45
N ALA A 5 5.04 -3.00 -15.30
CA ALA A 5 5.80 -4.23 -15.50
C ALA A 5 7.23 -3.96 -16.03
N ARG A 6 7.38 -2.97 -16.92
CA ARG A 6 8.70 -2.52 -17.39
C ARG A 6 9.50 -1.91 -16.24
N SER A 7 8.90 -1.04 -15.44
CA SER A 7 9.56 -0.44 -14.28
C SER A 7 10.00 -1.48 -13.25
N ILE A 8 9.15 -2.46 -12.94
CA ILE A 8 9.46 -3.58 -12.03
C ILE A 8 10.62 -4.45 -12.57
N SER A 9 10.67 -4.68 -13.88
CA SER A 9 11.70 -5.51 -14.51
C SER A 9 13.10 -4.90 -14.50
N LYS A 10 13.24 -3.59 -14.23
CA LYS A 10 14.55 -2.95 -14.09
C LYS A 10 15.26 -3.52 -12.87
N GLN A 11 16.52 -3.90 -13.05
CA GLN A 11 17.32 -4.54 -12.00
C GLN A 11 17.38 -3.72 -10.70
N GLU A 12 17.47 -2.39 -10.81
CA GLU A 12 17.47 -1.44 -9.69
C GLU A 12 16.18 -1.49 -8.86
N ASN A 13 15.04 -1.73 -9.50
CA ASN A 13 13.73 -1.81 -8.86
C ASN A 13 13.42 -3.22 -8.36
N ALA A 14 13.80 -4.25 -9.13
CA ALA A 14 13.60 -5.65 -8.77
C ALA A 14 14.25 -6.00 -7.42
N ASN A 15 15.42 -5.44 -7.13
CA ASN A 15 16.12 -5.65 -5.86
C ASN A 15 15.45 -4.98 -4.66
N LYS A 16 14.52 -4.06 -4.89
CA LYS A 16 13.79 -3.30 -3.88
C LYS A 16 12.35 -3.80 -3.69
N ILE A 17 11.98 -4.90 -4.37
CA ILE A 17 10.65 -5.49 -4.30
C ILE A 17 10.68 -6.75 -3.44
N LYS A 18 9.68 -6.90 -2.58
CA LYS A 18 9.41 -8.14 -1.84
C LYS A 18 8.16 -8.79 -2.41
N CYS A 19 8.25 -10.08 -2.70
CA CYS A 19 7.07 -10.88 -2.97
C CYS A 19 6.57 -11.51 -1.68
N LEU A 20 5.32 -11.22 -1.31
CA LEU A 20 4.67 -11.76 -0.12
C LEU A 20 3.79 -12.96 -0.49
N GLY A 21 3.71 -13.92 0.44
CA GLY A 21 2.74 -14.99 0.39
C GLY A 21 1.39 -14.51 0.92
N THR A 22 0.36 -15.32 0.73
CA THR A 22 -1.00 -15.02 1.20
C THR A 22 -1.51 -16.20 2.02
N SER A 23 -2.32 -15.95 3.05
CA SER A 23 -2.88 -17.02 3.89
C SER A 23 -3.72 -17.98 3.04
N THR A 24 -3.25 -19.22 2.98
CA THR A 24 -3.92 -20.32 2.27
C THR A 24 -5.23 -20.71 2.97
N GLU A 25 -5.30 -20.55 4.29
CA GLU A 25 -6.52 -20.76 5.07
C GLU A 25 -7.59 -19.74 4.69
N THR A 26 -7.29 -18.44 4.78
CA THR A 26 -8.24 -17.38 4.40
C THR A 26 -8.71 -17.55 2.97
N LYS A 27 -7.79 -17.81 2.02
CA LYS A 27 -8.11 -18.03 0.61
C LYS A 27 -9.11 -19.17 0.43
N ARG A 28 -8.91 -20.29 1.12
CA ARG A 28 -9.80 -21.46 1.09
C ARG A 28 -11.15 -21.17 1.73
N GLU A 29 -11.19 -20.47 2.85
CA GLU A 29 -12.43 -20.18 3.57
C GLU A 29 -13.30 -19.17 2.82
N LEU A 30 -12.73 -18.03 2.42
CA LEU A 30 -13.46 -17.02 1.64
C LEU A 30 -13.91 -17.58 0.29
N GLY A 31 -13.11 -18.43 -0.36
CA GLY A 31 -13.48 -19.09 -1.61
C GLY A 31 -14.71 -20.01 -1.52
N LYS A 32 -15.12 -20.43 -0.32
CA LYS A 32 -16.37 -21.20 -0.11
C LYS A 32 -17.62 -20.33 -0.08
N VAL A 33 -17.47 -19.06 0.32
CA VAL A 33 -18.60 -18.15 0.59
C VAL A 33 -18.69 -17.01 -0.40
N PHE A 34 -17.62 -16.76 -1.16
CA PHE A 34 -17.55 -15.67 -2.12
C PHE A 34 -16.82 -16.08 -3.40
N LYS A 35 -17.42 -15.71 -4.53
CA LYS A 35 -16.82 -15.84 -5.86
C LYS A 35 -16.51 -14.44 -6.37
N LEU A 36 -15.25 -14.19 -6.72
CA LEU A 36 -14.86 -12.94 -7.37
C LEU A 36 -15.68 -12.75 -8.66
N PRO A 37 -16.15 -11.53 -8.93
CA PRO A 37 -16.74 -11.19 -10.23
C PRO A 37 -15.71 -11.33 -11.35
N ILE A 38 -16.20 -11.46 -12.58
CA ILE A 38 -15.35 -11.59 -13.77
C ILE A 38 -14.59 -10.28 -13.96
N LEU A 39 -13.25 -10.36 -13.93
CA LEU A 39 -12.38 -9.19 -14.09
C LEU A 39 -12.53 -8.59 -15.49
N SER A 40 -12.36 -7.27 -15.58
CA SER A 40 -12.34 -6.56 -16.87
C SER A 40 -11.14 -7.00 -17.71
N GLN A 41 -11.25 -6.85 -19.04
CA GLN A 41 -10.15 -7.16 -19.95
C GLN A 41 -8.91 -6.29 -19.67
N ALA A 42 -9.12 -5.05 -19.25
CA ALA A 42 -8.05 -4.14 -18.84
C ALA A 42 -7.27 -4.72 -17.65
N LEU A 43 -7.98 -5.19 -16.63
CA LEU A 43 -7.38 -5.73 -15.41
C LEU A 43 -6.70 -7.08 -15.65
N LEU A 44 -7.29 -7.97 -16.45
CA LEU A 44 -6.67 -9.23 -16.87
C LEU A 44 -5.34 -9.01 -17.60
N LYS A 45 -5.31 -8.02 -18.50
CA LYS A 45 -4.09 -7.62 -19.23
C LYS A 45 -3.06 -6.99 -18.30
N TRP A 46 -3.48 -6.20 -17.31
CA TRP A 46 -2.55 -5.63 -16.34
C TRP A 46 -1.89 -6.73 -15.49
N TYR A 47 -2.66 -7.72 -15.04
CA TYR A 47 -2.14 -8.87 -14.29
C TYR A 47 -1.35 -9.88 -15.11
N SER A 48 -1.49 -9.92 -16.45
CA SER A 48 -0.66 -10.83 -17.26
C SER A 48 0.83 -10.52 -17.16
N ASP A 49 1.16 -9.28 -16.81
CA ASP A 49 2.52 -8.78 -16.74
C ASP A 49 3.06 -8.73 -15.28
N LEU A 50 2.28 -9.20 -14.30
CA LEU A 50 2.62 -9.23 -12.87
C LEU A 50 2.66 -10.66 -12.30
N PRO A 51 3.44 -10.94 -11.24
CA PRO A 51 3.34 -12.18 -10.47
C PRO A 51 1.90 -12.50 -10.06
N LYS A 52 1.43 -13.71 -10.40
CA LYS A 52 0.02 -14.09 -10.19
C LYS A 52 -0.32 -14.45 -8.74
N SER A 53 0.56 -15.22 -8.11
CA SER A 53 0.30 -15.86 -6.81
C SER A 53 0.96 -15.14 -5.62
N LYS A 54 1.66 -14.04 -5.87
CA LYS A 54 2.38 -13.29 -4.85
C LYS A 54 1.97 -11.82 -4.88
N ASP A 55 1.83 -11.25 -3.69
CA ASP A 55 1.64 -9.82 -3.54
C ASP A 55 3.00 -9.12 -3.66
N ILE A 56 3.03 -7.93 -4.24
CA ILE A 56 4.25 -7.17 -4.51
C ILE A 56 4.30 -6.00 -3.53
N MET A 57 5.32 -5.96 -2.68
CA MET A 57 5.58 -4.85 -1.76
C MET A 57 6.83 -4.11 -2.20
N PHE A 58 6.79 -2.77 -2.19
CA PHE A 58 7.92 -1.92 -2.56
C PHE A 58 8.61 -1.38 -1.30
N TYR A 59 9.78 -1.92 -0.94
CA TYR A 59 10.45 -1.70 0.36
C TYR A 59 10.70 -0.24 0.75
N TRP A 60 10.86 0.63 -0.24
CA TRP A 60 11.20 2.04 -0.05
C TRP A 60 9.96 2.91 0.18
N THR A 61 8.80 2.40 -0.18
CA THR A 61 7.51 3.09 -0.08
C THR A 61 6.85 2.94 1.28
N ASN A 62 7.47 2.10 2.12
CA ASN A 62 7.05 1.63 3.43
C ASN A 62 5.69 0.96 3.55
N ASP A 63 4.68 1.25 2.72
CA ASP A 63 3.37 0.62 2.86
C ASP A 63 2.58 0.45 1.55
N PHE A 64 3.22 0.36 0.37
CA PHE A 64 2.52 0.07 -0.88
C PHE A 64 2.59 -1.40 -1.29
N TYR A 65 1.41 -1.97 -1.54
CA TYR A 65 1.21 -3.36 -1.94
C TYR A 65 0.41 -3.42 -3.24
N ILE A 66 0.79 -4.28 -4.16
CA ILE A 66 -0.08 -4.72 -5.25
C ILE A 66 -0.44 -6.17 -5.01
N PHE A 67 -1.74 -6.47 -4.92
CA PHE A 67 -2.21 -7.83 -4.68
C PHE A 67 -2.08 -8.67 -5.95
N GLY A 68 -1.56 -9.88 -5.81
CA GLY A 68 -1.53 -10.85 -6.90
C GLY A 68 -2.96 -11.23 -7.32
N ILE A 69 -3.17 -11.51 -8.61
CA ILE A 69 -4.50 -11.83 -9.15
C ILE A 69 -5.18 -12.99 -8.39
N GLU A 70 -4.40 -13.98 -7.95
CA GLU A 70 -4.95 -15.12 -7.22
C GLU A 70 -5.28 -14.81 -5.75
N ASN A 71 -4.89 -13.64 -5.27
CA ASN A 71 -5.05 -13.19 -3.88
C ASN A 71 -6.13 -12.10 -3.75
N LEU A 72 -6.75 -11.67 -4.84
CA LEU A 72 -7.81 -10.64 -4.85
C LEU A 72 -8.99 -10.98 -3.92
N THR A 73 -9.34 -12.26 -3.77
CA THR A 73 -10.38 -12.67 -2.80
C THR A 73 -9.93 -12.38 -1.37
N VAL A 74 -8.66 -12.64 -1.06
CA VAL A 74 -8.10 -12.41 0.27
C VAL A 74 -7.88 -10.92 0.53
N ALA A 75 -7.58 -10.14 -0.50
CA ALA A 75 -7.45 -8.68 -0.41
C ALA A 75 -8.73 -7.99 0.10
N LEU A 76 -9.89 -8.64 -0.02
CA LEU A 76 -11.17 -8.12 0.51
C LEU A 76 -11.29 -8.27 2.03
N GLU A 77 -10.41 -9.05 2.66
CA GLU A 77 -10.35 -9.26 4.10
C GLU A 77 -9.96 -7.97 4.83
N GLY A 78 -10.76 -7.56 5.81
CA GLY A 78 -10.57 -6.31 6.55
C GLY A 78 -11.24 -5.09 5.90
N TYR A 79 -11.79 -5.25 4.69
CA TYR A 79 -12.52 -4.19 3.98
C TYR A 79 -13.98 -4.56 3.72
N ARG A 80 -14.22 -5.63 2.94
CA ARG A 80 -15.56 -6.16 2.67
C ARG A 80 -15.92 -7.32 3.58
N PHE A 81 -14.93 -8.15 3.93
CA PHE A 81 -15.13 -9.31 4.78
C PHE A 81 -14.43 -9.10 6.12
N ILE A 82 -15.21 -9.22 7.21
CA ILE A 82 -14.71 -9.18 8.58
C ILE A 82 -14.85 -10.58 9.18
N ARG A 83 -13.79 -11.06 9.85
CA ARG A 83 -13.81 -12.34 10.57
C ARG A 83 -14.36 -12.11 11.99
N ASP A 84 -15.37 -12.88 12.38
CA ASP A 84 -15.88 -12.95 13.74
C ASP A 84 -15.81 -14.40 14.28
N ASP A 85 -16.34 -14.63 15.47
CA ASP A 85 -16.35 -15.96 16.12
C ASP A 85 -17.20 -17.00 15.37
N LYS A 86 -18.08 -16.56 14.46
CA LYS A 86 -19.00 -17.41 13.68
C LYS A 86 -18.54 -17.61 12.24
N GLY A 87 -17.50 -16.90 11.79
CA GLY A 87 -16.88 -17.05 10.48
C GLY A 87 -16.71 -15.72 9.75
N TRP A 88 -16.97 -15.73 8.44
CA TRP A 88 -16.82 -14.55 7.57
C TRP A 88 -18.14 -13.80 7.44
N ILE A 89 -18.13 -12.51 7.80
CA ILE A 89 -19.26 -11.60 7.62
C ILE A 89 -19.00 -10.73 6.38
N ASP A 90 -19.92 -10.74 5.41
CA ASP A 90 -19.95 -9.77 4.31
C ASP A 90 -20.62 -8.47 4.76
N ILE A 91 -19.82 -7.41 4.94
CA ILE A 91 -20.31 -6.09 5.36
C ILE A 91 -20.61 -5.16 4.17
N SER A 92 -20.63 -5.68 2.94
CA SER A 92 -20.85 -4.90 1.72
C SER A 92 -22.10 -4.02 1.76
N LYS A 93 -23.22 -4.53 2.28
CA LYS A 93 -24.47 -3.75 2.41
C LYS A 93 -24.30 -2.57 3.35
N THR A 94 -23.70 -2.80 4.51
CA THR A 94 -23.50 -1.77 5.54
C THR A 94 -22.52 -0.70 5.06
N MET A 95 -21.44 -1.11 4.39
CA MET A 95 -20.43 -0.20 3.83
C MET A 95 -20.84 0.41 2.48
N LYS A 96 -22.03 0.10 1.92
CA LYS A 96 -22.40 0.50 0.55
C LYS A 96 -21.34 0.10 -0.50
N TRP A 97 -20.65 -1.01 -0.27
CA TRP A 97 -19.67 -1.58 -1.18
C TRP A 97 -20.35 -1.98 -2.49
N ARG A 98 -19.77 -1.61 -3.63
CA ARG A 98 -20.31 -2.02 -4.94
C ARG A 98 -19.82 -3.42 -5.32
N GLU A 99 -20.71 -4.23 -5.88
CA GLU A 99 -20.40 -5.62 -6.24
C GLU A 99 -19.18 -5.76 -7.17
N ASN A 100 -19.02 -4.80 -8.09
CA ASN A 100 -17.93 -4.75 -9.08
C ASN A 100 -16.68 -3.99 -8.57
N TRP A 101 -16.55 -3.78 -7.27
CA TRP A 101 -15.36 -3.18 -6.69
C TRP A 101 -14.42 -4.24 -6.16
N ILE A 102 -13.19 -4.21 -6.67
CA ILE A 102 -12.11 -5.13 -6.33
C ILE A 102 -10.93 -4.35 -5.77
N ILE A 103 -10.35 -4.83 -4.68
CA ILE A 103 -9.14 -4.24 -4.12
C ILE A 103 -7.95 -4.82 -4.87
N ILE A 104 -7.22 -3.96 -5.58
CA ILE A 104 -6.07 -4.36 -6.41
C ILE A 104 -4.73 -4.02 -5.74
N SER A 105 -4.76 -3.15 -4.74
CA SER A 105 -3.60 -2.67 -4.04
C SER A 105 -3.99 -2.10 -2.66
N SER A 106 -3.02 -1.98 -1.76
CA SER A 106 -3.17 -1.32 -0.47
C SER A 106 -2.03 -0.31 -0.26
N TRP A 107 -2.35 0.86 0.27
CA TRP A 107 -1.37 1.92 0.62
C TRP A 107 -1.54 2.33 2.08
N SER A 108 -0.56 2.09 2.95
CA SER A 108 -0.70 2.34 4.41
C SER A 108 -2.01 1.76 4.95
N GLY A 109 -2.33 0.56 4.44
CA GLY A 109 -3.54 -0.15 4.77
C GLY A 109 -4.85 0.41 4.20
N ASN A 110 -4.80 1.41 3.32
CA ASN A 110 -5.95 1.98 2.64
C ASN A 110 -6.20 1.26 1.31
N PRO A 111 -7.45 0.91 0.97
CA PRO A 111 -7.72 0.11 -0.21
C PRO A 111 -7.62 0.97 -1.47
N VAL A 112 -6.90 0.46 -2.48
CA VAL A 112 -6.99 0.94 -3.86
C VAL A 112 -7.94 0.02 -4.62
N ILE A 113 -9.05 0.60 -5.07
CA ILE A 113 -10.22 -0.11 -5.54
C ILE A 113 -10.36 0.09 -7.06
N ALA A 114 -10.40 -1.00 -7.81
CA ALA A 114 -10.74 -1.01 -9.22
C ALA A 114 -12.25 -1.23 -9.41
N ASP A 115 -12.91 -0.36 -10.19
CA ASP A 115 -14.29 -0.56 -10.61
C ASP A 115 -14.35 -1.31 -11.95
N ILE A 116 -14.56 -2.62 -11.87
CA ILE A 116 -14.57 -3.49 -13.05
C ILE A 116 -15.88 -3.44 -13.84
N SER A 117 -16.88 -2.66 -13.39
CA SER A 117 -18.12 -2.47 -14.15
C SER A 117 -17.95 -1.64 -15.43
N LYS A 118 -16.81 -0.95 -15.56
CA LYS A 118 -16.48 -0.07 -16.68
C LYS A 118 -15.27 -0.60 -17.44
N ALA A 119 -15.25 -0.40 -18.75
CA ALA A 119 -14.20 -0.90 -19.63
C ALA A 119 -12.82 -0.32 -19.27
N GLU A 120 -12.78 0.97 -18.97
CA GLU A 120 -11.58 1.73 -18.60
C GLU A 120 -11.05 1.34 -17.21
N THR A 121 -11.89 0.71 -16.39
CA THR A 121 -11.60 0.31 -15.01
C THR A 121 -11.08 1.48 -14.16
N PRO A 122 -11.92 2.46 -13.80
CA PRO A 122 -11.52 3.58 -12.96
C PRO A 122 -11.02 3.11 -11.60
N ILE A 123 -10.07 3.87 -11.04
CA ILE A 123 -9.42 3.54 -9.78
C ILE A 123 -9.86 4.53 -8.70
N TYR A 124 -10.28 3.98 -7.58
CA TYR A 124 -10.70 4.70 -6.39
C TYR A 124 -9.76 4.40 -5.23
N TYR A 125 -9.78 5.26 -4.22
CA TYR A 125 -9.12 5.02 -2.94
C TYR A 125 -10.02 5.47 -1.80
N ASP A 126 -9.84 4.90 -0.62
CA ASP A 126 -10.58 5.29 0.59
C ASP A 126 -9.63 5.38 1.78
N TYR A 127 -9.91 6.24 2.77
CA TYR A 127 -9.11 6.29 4.00
C TYR A 127 -9.75 5.42 5.09
N VAL A 128 -9.04 4.38 5.50
CA VAL A 128 -9.49 3.48 6.56
C VAL A 128 -9.43 4.19 7.91
N GLY A 129 -10.61 4.39 8.51
CA GLY A 129 -10.78 5.09 9.79
C GLY A 129 -11.89 6.14 9.74
N GLU A 130 -12.33 6.52 8.54
CA GLU A 130 -13.49 7.39 8.30
C GLU A 130 -14.70 6.55 7.81
N ASP A 131 -15.83 7.22 7.57
CA ASP A 131 -16.95 6.62 6.85
C ASP A 131 -16.49 6.24 5.44
N PHE A 132 -16.74 4.99 5.05
CA PHE A 132 -16.35 4.47 3.73
C PHE A 132 -16.92 5.33 2.61
N SER A 133 -16.05 6.07 1.92
CA SER A 133 -16.42 7.05 0.89
C SER A 133 -15.33 7.10 -0.18
N PRO A 134 -15.20 6.06 -1.02
CA PRO A 134 -14.11 5.98 -1.98
C PRO A 134 -14.11 7.15 -2.97
N LYS A 135 -12.96 7.81 -3.06
CA LYS A 135 -12.69 8.94 -3.96
C LYS A 135 -12.03 8.44 -5.22
N LEU A 136 -12.41 9.00 -6.37
CA LEU A 136 -11.78 8.68 -7.65
C LEU A 136 -10.32 9.18 -7.63
N LEU A 137 -9.36 8.29 -7.85
CA LEU A 137 -7.95 8.64 -8.06
C LEU A 137 -7.73 9.04 -9.52
N VAL A 138 -8.09 8.13 -10.44
CA VAL A 138 -7.95 8.30 -11.88
C VAL A 138 -9.07 7.57 -12.59
N ASP A 139 -9.45 8.09 -13.77
CA ASP A 139 -10.57 7.56 -14.55
C ASP A 139 -10.30 6.22 -15.26
N SER A 140 -9.06 5.72 -15.22
CA SER A 140 -8.67 4.50 -15.94
C SER A 140 -7.47 3.79 -15.32
N LEU A 141 -7.46 2.46 -15.45
CA LEU A 141 -6.35 1.62 -15.01
C LEU A 141 -5.04 1.95 -15.77
N GLU A 142 -5.12 2.41 -17.01
CA GLU A 142 -3.93 2.81 -17.77
C GLU A 142 -3.23 4.02 -17.14
N LYS A 143 -4.00 5.03 -16.71
CA LYS A 143 -3.43 6.19 -16.02
C LYS A 143 -2.81 5.81 -14.69
N PHE A 144 -3.43 4.89 -13.95
CA PHE A 144 -2.87 4.36 -12.72
C PHE A 144 -1.56 3.59 -12.95
N ASP A 145 -1.53 2.70 -13.95
CA ASP A 145 -0.33 1.98 -14.40
C ASP A 145 0.82 2.95 -14.77
N TYR A 146 0.50 4.02 -15.51
CA TYR A 146 1.46 5.04 -15.90
C TYR A 146 1.99 5.81 -14.69
N PHE A 147 1.10 6.29 -13.82
CA PHE A 147 1.46 7.00 -12.60
C PHE A 147 2.46 6.21 -11.75
N LEU A 148 2.11 4.96 -11.43
CA LEU A 148 2.96 4.08 -10.63
C LEU A 148 4.31 3.83 -11.31
N SER A 149 4.35 3.67 -12.63
CA SER A 149 5.60 3.45 -13.34
C SER A 149 6.57 4.62 -13.22
N VAL A 150 6.09 5.85 -13.41
CA VAL A 150 6.90 7.07 -13.31
C VAL A 150 7.36 7.25 -11.88
N TRP A 151 6.45 7.06 -10.93
CA TRP A 151 6.77 7.14 -9.52
C TRP A 151 7.87 6.14 -9.14
N LEU A 152 7.71 4.85 -9.46
CA LEU A 152 8.70 3.82 -9.15
C LEU A 152 10.04 4.02 -9.86
N ASP A 153 10.01 4.48 -11.12
CA ASP A 153 11.22 4.68 -11.92
C ASP A 153 12.03 5.88 -11.48
N LYS A 154 11.35 6.93 -11.02
CA LYS A 154 12.02 8.14 -10.58
C LYS A 154 12.34 8.07 -9.10
N HIS A 155 11.53 7.39 -8.29
CA HIS A 155 11.64 7.36 -6.83
C HIS A 155 13.08 7.11 -6.38
N ASP A 156 13.57 8.03 -5.58
CA ASP A 156 14.87 7.97 -4.97
C ASP A 156 14.76 8.43 -3.52
N ASP A 157 14.95 7.48 -2.60
CA ASP A 157 14.92 7.68 -1.14
C ASP A 157 15.83 8.84 -0.71
N ARG A 158 16.90 9.11 -1.47
CA ARG A 158 17.86 10.20 -1.18
C ARG A 158 17.21 11.58 -1.22
N TYR A 159 16.12 11.71 -1.97
CA TYR A 159 15.39 12.96 -2.20
C TYR A 159 14.09 13.04 -1.38
N TYR A 160 13.78 12.01 -0.58
CA TYR A 160 12.58 11.91 0.24
C TYR A 160 12.91 12.16 1.73
N LYS A 161 12.39 13.25 2.31
CA LYS A 161 12.60 13.61 3.71
C LYS A 161 11.28 14.00 4.36
N ARG A 162 10.90 13.32 5.45
CA ARG A 162 9.69 13.62 6.25
C ARG A 162 8.38 13.67 5.42
N GLY A 163 8.26 12.84 4.39
CA GLY A 163 7.07 12.87 3.52
C GLY A 163 7.16 13.84 2.34
N GLU A 164 8.23 14.62 2.25
CA GLU A 164 8.41 15.62 1.19
C GLU A 164 9.52 15.21 0.23
N TYR A 165 9.36 15.56 -1.05
CA TYR A 165 10.41 15.45 -2.05
C TYR A 165 11.05 16.81 -2.32
N GLN A 166 12.34 16.82 -2.63
CA GLN A 166 13.00 18.03 -3.15
C GLN A 166 12.24 18.58 -4.36
N SER A 167 12.13 19.91 -4.44
CA SER A 167 11.41 20.63 -5.50
C SER A 167 11.79 20.12 -6.89
N ASP A 168 13.08 20.11 -7.21
CA ASP A 168 13.57 19.75 -8.55
C ASP A 168 13.24 18.30 -8.93
N PHE A 169 13.23 17.41 -7.95
CA PHE A 169 12.91 16.01 -8.15
C PHE A 169 11.41 15.77 -8.29
N TYR A 170 10.59 16.47 -7.50
CA TYR A 170 9.14 16.47 -7.66
C TYR A 170 8.75 16.98 -9.05
N ASP A 171 9.34 18.11 -9.48
CA ASP A 171 9.05 18.73 -10.78
C ASP A 171 9.39 17.79 -11.94
N LEU A 172 10.41 16.95 -11.78
CA LEU A 172 10.76 15.92 -12.77
C LEU A 172 9.69 14.83 -12.89
N MET A 173 9.13 14.36 -11.77
CA MET A 173 7.99 13.42 -11.78
C MET A 173 6.73 14.07 -12.32
N GLU A 174 6.40 15.28 -11.86
CA GLU A 174 5.22 16.04 -12.30
C GLU A 174 5.24 16.26 -13.82
N LYS A 175 6.39 16.62 -14.38
CA LYS A 175 6.56 16.81 -15.82
C LYS A 175 6.24 15.53 -16.61
N GLU A 176 6.68 14.37 -16.15
CA GLU A 176 6.40 13.08 -16.78
C GLU A 176 4.92 12.71 -16.62
N TRP A 177 4.33 12.94 -15.45
CA TRP A 177 2.92 12.69 -15.20
C TRP A 177 1.99 13.52 -16.08
N LYS A 178 2.31 14.80 -16.31
CA LYS A 178 1.53 15.71 -17.19
C LYS A 178 1.40 15.24 -18.63
N VAL A 179 2.18 14.24 -19.07
CA VAL A 179 2.04 13.62 -20.39
C VAL A 179 0.70 12.87 -20.54
N LYS A 180 0.16 12.30 -19.45
CA LYS A 180 -1.07 11.47 -19.48
C LYS A 180 -2.09 11.81 -18.40
N LEU A 181 -1.70 12.55 -17.37
CA LEU A 181 -2.54 12.90 -16.24
C LEU A 181 -2.86 14.39 -16.29
N SER A 182 -4.10 14.74 -15.96
CA SER A 182 -4.50 16.12 -15.72
C SER A 182 -3.91 16.67 -14.43
N GLU A 183 -3.85 17.99 -14.28
CA GLU A 183 -3.36 18.62 -13.04
C GLU A 183 -4.19 18.23 -11.81
N GLU A 184 -5.50 18.04 -12.00
CA GLU A 184 -6.40 17.57 -10.94
C GLU A 184 -6.07 16.13 -10.51
N GLU A 185 -5.87 15.22 -11.47
CA GLU A 185 -5.47 13.83 -11.18
C GLU A 185 -4.11 13.78 -10.47
N ILE A 186 -3.14 14.58 -10.90
CA ILE A 186 -1.83 14.68 -10.23
C ILE A 186 -2.02 15.16 -8.79
N ARG A 187 -2.83 16.20 -8.56
CA ARG A 187 -3.10 16.71 -7.21
C ARG A 187 -3.72 15.64 -6.31
N VAL A 188 -4.71 14.90 -6.82
CA VAL A 188 -5.37 13.81 -6.08
C VAL A 188 -4.38 12.69 -5.78
N LEU A 189 -3.57 12.28 -6.76
CA LEU A 189 -2.56 11.22 -6.61
C LEU A 189 -1.45 11.61 -5.63
N CYS A 190 -1.02 12.88 -5.62
CA CYS A 190 -0.08 13.38 -4.62
C CYS A 190 -0.68 13.39 -3.22
N GLY A 191 -1.97 13.70 -3.07
CA GLY A 191 -2.69 13.54 -1.79
C GLY A 191 -2.82 12.08 -1.33
N PHE A 192 -2.94 11.15 -2.29
CA PHE A 192 -2.98 9.71 -2.04
C PHE A 192 -1.62 9.13 -1.61
N LEU A 193 -0.52 9.57 -2.22
CA LEU A 193 0.85 9.12 -1.91
C LEU A 193 1.57 9.95 -0.82
N PRO A 194 0.81 10.65 0.03
CA PRO A 194 1.22 11.91 0.70
C PRO A 194 2.52 12.56 0.18
N ILE A 195 2.60 12.83 -1.13
CA ILE A 195 3.76 13.46 -1.76
C ILE A 195 3.59 14.97 -1.66
N VAL A 196 4.48 15.62 -0.92
CA VAL A 196 4.55 17.08 -0.84
C VAL A 196 5.81 17.59 -1.51
N LYS A 197 5.68 18.68 -2.27
CA LYS A 197 6.81 19.42 -2.83
C LYS A 197 7.48 20.23 -1.72
N SER A 198 8.72 19.91 -1.40
CA SER A 198 9.52 20.69 -0.45
C SER A 198 10.05 21.95 -1.14
N LYS A 199 9.97 23.09 -0.44
CA LYS A 199 10.57 24.35 -0.92
C LYS A 199 12.09 24.39 -0.72
N ASP A 200 12.62 23.48 0.10
CA ASP A 200 14.04 23.38 0.41
C ASP A 200 14.71 22.35 -0.50
N ASN A 201 15.70 22.79 -1.27
CA ASN A 201 16.58 21.88 -1.99
C ASN A 201 17.56 21.25 -0.99
N PHE A 202 17.29 20.00 -0.58
CA PHE A 202 18.23 19.25 0.23
C PHE A 202 19.45 18.84 -0.62
N ALA A 203 20.66 18.91 -0.08
CA ALA A 203 21.86 18.57 -0.86
C ALA A 203 21.81 17.10 -1.35
N PRO A 204 22.10 16.81 -2.64
CA PRO A 204 22.28 15.46 -3.14
C PRO A 204 23.30 14.71 -2.27
N ILE A 205 22.99 13.46 -1.92
CA ILE A 205 23.70 12.70 -0.86
C ILE A 205 25.20 12.54 -1.10
N GLU A 206 25.71 12.74 -2.32
CA GLU A 206 27.15 12.75 -2.60
C GLU A 206 27.92 13.87 -1.87
N GLN A 207 27.26 14.95 -1.44
CA GLN A 207 27.89 16.02 -0.67
C GLN A 207 27.70 15.94 0.86
N ARG A 208 26.99 14.92 1.37
CA ARG A 208 26.75 14.74 2.82
C ARG A 208 27.36 13.45 3.32
N ILE A 209 28.69 13.38 3.28
CA ILE A 209 29.41 12.59 4.26
C ILE A 209 29.13 13.27 5.62
N ILE A 210 28.30 12.63 6.45
CA ILE A 210 28.01 12.97 7.86
C ILE A 210 26.89 14.01 8.10
N GLU A 211 25.69 13.75 7.61
CA GLU A 211 24.50 13.89 8.47
C GLU A 211 23.73 12.58 8.39
N LYS A 212 23.86 11.74 9.42
CA LYS A 212 23.11 10.48 9.52
C LYS A 212 21.62 10.83 9.59
N ALA A 213 20.92 10.79 8.45
CA ALA A 213 19.48 10.61 8.47
C ALA A 213 19.25 9.26 9.16
N LYS A 214 18.88 9.31 10.44
CA LYS A 214 18.65 8.10 11.24
C LYS A 214 17.36 7.47 10.71
N LYS A 215 17.45 6.23 10.25
CA LYS A 215 16.28 5.45 9.87
C LYS A 215 15.59 5.02 11.15
N ASN A 216 14.31 5.37 11.29
CA ASN A 216 13.48 4.94 12.39
C ASN A 216 12.98 3.52 12.07
N TYR A 217 13.08 2.61 13.02
CA TYR A 217 12.51 1.27 12.97
C TYR A 217 11.51 1.16 14.10
N VAL A 218 10.28 0.80 13.78
CA VAL A 218 9.19 0.69 14.75
C VAL A 218 8.90 -0.79 14.92
N TYR A 219 9.14 -1.29 16.12
CA TYR A 219 8.87 -2.67 16.50
C TYR A 219 7.71 -2.73 17.47
N LEU A 220 6.80 -3.67 17.25
CA LEU A 220 5.84 -4.06 18.24
C LEU A 220 6.49 -5.07 19.20
N ASP A 221 6.66 -4.67 20.46
CA ASP A 221 7.18 -5.55 21.51
C ASP A 221 6.07 -6.32 22.22
N ASN A 222 4.89 -5.72 22.41
CA ASN A 222 3.74 -6.40 22.99
C ASN A 222 2.43 -5.76 22.48
N PRO A 223 1.45 -6.55 21.98
CA PRO A 223 0.18 -6.03 21.50
C PRO A 223 -0.77 -5.52 22.60
N GLY A 224 -0.46 -5.71 23.89
CA GLY A 224 -1.24 -5.18 25.01
C GLY A 224 -2.63 -5.82 25.17
N GLU A 225 -3.50 -5.15 25.92
CA GLU A 225 -4.84 -5.65 26.26
C GLU A 225 -5.79 -5.66 25.05
N ASN A 226 -5.65 -4.73 24.12
CA ASN A 226 -6.44 -4.67 22.88
C ASN A 226 -5.79 -5.48 21.74
N LYS A 227 -5.34 -6.70 22.05
CA LYS A 227 -4.56 -7.54 21.13
C LYS A 227 -5.20 -7.69 19.75
N SER A 228 -6.52 -7.86 19.68
CA SER A 228 -7.23 -8.00 18.40
C SER A 228 -7.16 -6.73 17.54
N LYS A 229 -7.30 -5.54 18.14
CA LYS A 229 -7.19 -4.26 17.40
C LYS A 229 -5.76 -4.03 16.92
N VAL A 230 -4.78 -4.35 17.74
CA VAL A 230 -3.37 -4.23 17.36
C VAL A 230 -3.00 -5.21 16.25
N ILE A 231 -3.48 -6.45 16.28
CA ILE A 231 -3.26 -7.41 15.20
C ILE A 231 -3.91 -6.95 13.89
N LEU A 232 -5.11 -6.37 13.95
CA LEU A 232 -5.76 -5.77 12.78
C LEU A 232 -4.95 -4.60 12.22
N ALA A 233 -4.44 -3.73 13.10
CA ALA A 233 -3.56 -2.64 12.71
C ALA A 233 -2.24 -3.17 12.10
N LEU A 234 -1.60 -4.18 12.69
CA LEU A 234 -0.38 -4.79 12.12
C LEU A 234 -0.64 -5.35 10.73
N LYS A 235 -1.76 -6.03 10.55
CA LYS A 235 -2.17 -6.55 9.25
C LYS A 235 -2.37 -5.43 8.24
N LYS A 236 -3.02 -4.36 8.68
CA LYS A 236 -3.26 -3.16 7.89
C LYS A 236 -1.95 -2.53 7.41
N GLU A 237 -0.97 -2.35 8.30
CA GLU A 237 0.29 -1.66 7.98
C GLU A 237 1.29 -2.57 7.24
N THR A 238 1.43 -3.82 7.67
CA THR A 238 2.47 -4.72 7.13
C THR A 238 2.01 -5.58 5.95
N GLY A 239 0.71 -5.59 5.64
CA GLY A 239 0.11 -6.45 4.62
C GLY A 239 0.24 -7.95 4.91
N LEU A 240 0.79 -8.34 6.06
CA LEU A 240 1.01 -9.73 6.44
C LEU A 240 -0.29 -10.41 6.87
N SER A 241 -0.40 -11.71 6.60
CA SER A 241 -1.53 -12.49 7.09
C SER A 241 -1.55 -12.59 8.62
N LEU A 242 -2.73 -12.90 9.19
CA LEU A 242 -2.86 -13.12 10.64
C LEU A 242 -1.92 -14.21 11.16
N ASP A 243 -1.66 -15.25 10.36
CA ASP A 243 -0.76 -16.34 10.74
C ASP A 243 0.70 -15.90 10.72
N GLU A 244 1.12 -15.13 9.71
CA GLU A 244 2.46 -14.53 9.66
C GLU A 244 2.68 -13.57 10.84
N ILE A 245 1.67 -12.77 11.17
CA ILE A 245 1.70 -11.86 12.32
C ILE A 245 1.78 -12.65 13.62
N ARG A 246 0.92 -13.65 13.83
CA ARG A 246 0.91 -14.49 15.04
C ARG A 246 2.23 -15.23 15.23
N ASN A 247 2.80 -15.77 14.16
CA ASN A 247 4.11 -16.43 14.19
C ASN A 247 5.23 -15.42 14.48
N GLY A 248 5.15 -14.23 13.91
CA GLY A 248 6.13 -13.16 14.13
C GLY A 248 6.08 -12.56 15.54
N LEU A 249 4.90 -12.48 16.16
CA LEU A 249 4.70 -11.98 17.53
C LEU A 249 5.35 -12.86 18.61
N ASN A 250 5.72 -14.10 18.29
CA ASN A 250 6.42 -14.99 19.22
C ASN A 250 7.94 -14.75 19.27
N ASN A 251 8.48 -13.89 18.41
CA ASN A 251 9.90 -13.53 18.34
C ASN A 251 10.19 -12.18 19.03
N LYS A 252 11.47 -11.87 19.29
CA LYS A 252 11.92 -10.62 19.95
C LYS A 252 11.61 -9.37 19.09
N GLY A 253 10.38 -8.86 19.20
CA GLY A 253 9.92 -7.63 18.55
C GLY A 253 9.53 -7.86 17.08
N PHE A 254 8.29 -7.50 16.72
CA PHE A 254 7.80 -7.59 15.36
C PHE A 254 8.01 -6.24 14.64
N LEU A 255 8.79 -6.21 13.56
CA LEU A 255 8.99 -4.97 12.80
C LEU A 255 7.68 -4.56 12.13
N ILE A 256 7.14 -3.41 12.52
CA ILE A 256 5.95 -2.80 11.93
C ILE A 256 6.34 -2.05 10.66
N ALA A 257 7.27 -1.10 10.78
CA ALA A 257 7.72 -0.27 9.66
C ALA A 257 9.15 0.25 9.90
N ALA A 258 9.84 0.60 8.81
CA ALA A 258 11.18 1.18 8.90
C ALA A 258 11.42 2.25 7.84
N GLY A 259 11.55 3.51 8.25
CA GLY A 259 11.61 4.62 7.28
C GLY A 259 12.30 5.87 7.80
N TYR A 260 12.42 6.83 6.90
CA TYR A 260 13.00 8.15 7.17
C TYR A 260 11.88 9.16 7.43
N GLY A 261 11.93 9.86 8.57
CA GLY A 261 10.99 10.93 8.90
C GLY A 261 9.96 10.60 9.98
N GLU A 262 9.08 11.56 10.22
CA GLU A 262 8.14 11.59 11.35
C GLU A 262 6.90 10.72 11.13
N ASN A 263 6.54 10.37 9.88
CA ASN A 263 5.42 9.47 9.58
C ASN A 263 5.57 8.10 10.26
N ILE A 264 6.82 7.60 10.38
CA ILE A 264 7.10 6.36 11.10
C ILE A 264 6.85 6.52 12.61
N LEU A 265 7.06 7.71 13.16
CA LEU A 265 6.78 8.01 14.57
C LEU A 265 5.27 8.15 14.82
N VAL A 266 4.53 8.74 13.87
CA VAL A 266 3.06 8.79 13.89
C VAL A 266 2.48 7.38 13.90
N LEU A 267 3.07 6.45 13.13
CA LEU A 267 2.69 5.05 13.17
C LEU A 267 2.91 4.43 14.56
N ALA A 268 4.05 4.71 15.18
CA ALA A 268 4.32 4.25 16.54
C ALA A 268 3.29 4.81 17.55
N GLU A 269 2.94 6.10 17.45
CA GLU A 269 1.90 6.74 18.27
C GLU A 269 0.53 6.10 18.06
N TYR A 270 0.18 5.77 16.82
CA TYR A 270 -1.06 5.05 16.52
C TYR A 270 -1.13 3.70 17.24
N PHE A 271 -0.08 2.88 17.16
CA PHE A 271 -0.05 1.60 17.86
C PHE A 271 -0.05 1.76 19.39
N ILE A 272 0.64 2.78 19.92
CA ILE A 272 0.58 3.12 21.36
C ILE A 272 -0.84 3.51 21.77
N SER A 273 -1.56 4.27 20.94
CA SER A 273 -2.96 4.67 21.21
C SER A 273 -3.92 3.47 21.25
N LEU A 274 -3.57 2.38 20.55
CA LEU A 274 -4.30 1.10 20.63
C LEU A 274 -3.96 0.31 21.91
N GLY A 275 -3.05 0.79 22.75
CA GLY A 275 -2.60 0.11 23.97
C GLY A 275 -1.42 -0.84 23.75
N ALA A 276 -0.74 -0.75 22.60
CA ALA A 276 0.41 -1.59 22.28
C ALA A 276 1.70 -1.03 22.88
N LYS A 277 2.63 -1.91 23.27
CA LYS A 277 4.00 -1.54 23.62
C LYS A 277 4.87 -1.57 22.36
N VAL A 278 5.31 -0.38 21.96
CA VAL A 278 6.11 -0.17 20.75
C VAL A 278 7.52 0.29 21.13
N ARG A 279 8.53 -0.24 20.44
CA ARG A 279 9.92 0.19 20.53
C ARG A 279 10.32 0.89 19.24
N ILE A 280 10.91 2.07 19.38
CA ILE A 280 11.46 2.83 18.25
C ILE A 280 12.98 2.76 18.34
N GLU A 281 13.63 2.25 17.30
CA GLU A 281 15.09 2.25 17.16
C GLU A 281 15.49 3.24 16.06
N GLN A 282 16.50 4.05 16.32
CA GLN A 282 17.13 4.91 15.32
C GLN A 282 18.50 4.38 14.96
N LYS A 283 18.72 4.05 13.68
CA LYS A 283 20.02 3.58 13.17
C LYS A 283 20.52 4.46 12.04
#